data_AF-X6NVB5-F1
#
_entry.id   AF-X6NVB5-F1
#
_cell.length_a   1.000
_cell.length_b   1.000
_cell.length_c   1.000
_cell.angle_alpha   90.00
_cell.angle_beta   90.00
_cell.angle_gamma   90.00
#
_symmetry.space_group_name_H-M   'P 1'
#
loop_
_entity.id
_entity.type
_entity.pdbx_description
1 polymer ?
#
loop_
_entity_poly.entity_id
_entity_poly.type
_entity_poly.pdbx_seq_one_letter_code
_entity_poly.pdbx_strand_id
1 'polypeptide(L)'
;MSVHALKLAETGDRSLKFPAYGALVIATLHVGLALRISSKRLNAAKKGDPSLLEADEFRVALRCQSNHSEYSGIMVAMLLYLQWNADKTKQLSPLGKWSSILATLGSVAFVAGYNVLPDITHTNVIKSGGAAIRYFGFAGLIASVVQTAIKQ
;
A
#
# COMPACT_ATOMS: atom_id res chain seq x y z
N MET A 1 -3.59 -10.06 16.56
CA MET A 1 -3.70 -11.11 15.53
C MET A 1 -4.15 -12.40 16.20
N SER A 2 -5.08 -13.16 15.63
CA SER A 2 -5.54 -14.43 16.23
C SER A 2 -4.52 -15.56 16.02
N VAL A 3 -4.47 -16.51 16.95
CA VAL A 3 -3.63 -17.73 16.89
C VAL A 3 -3.87 -18.54 15.59
N HIS A 4 -5.07 -18.40 15.01
CA HIS A 4 -5.44 -19.03 13.74
C HIS A 4 -4.70 -18.42 12.54
N ALA A 5 -4.46 -17.10 12.55
CA ALA A 5 -3.68 -16.42 11.51
C ALA A 5 -2.18 -16.79 11.58
N LEU A 6 -1.66 -17.04 12.79
CA LEU A 6 -0.29 -17.51 13.00
C LEU A 6 -0.09 -18.94 12.48
N LYS A 7 -1.01 -19.86 12.80
CA LYS A 7 -0.95 -21.25 12.31
C LYS A 7 -1.05 -21.37 10.79
N LEU A 8 -1.81 -20.48 10.13
CA LEU A 8 -1.87 -20.42 8.66
C LEU A 8 -0.58 -19.90 8.00
N ALA A 9 0.29 -19.21 8.75
CA ALA A 9 1.59 -18.75 8.28
C ALA A 9 2.68 -19.83 8.41
N GLU A 10 2.55 -20.76 9.36
CA GLU A 10 3.58 -21.76 9.69
C GLU A 10 3.59 -22.98 8.76
N THR A 11 2.49 -23.32 8.08
CA THR A 11 2.37 -24.58 7.32
C THR A 11 2.09 -24.42 5.82
N GLY A 12 2.17 -23.21 5.27
CA GLY A 12 1.73 -22.91 3.90
C GLY A 12 2.86 -22.74 2.89
N ASP A 13 2.63 -23.16 1.64
CA ASP A 13 3.44 -22.77 0.49
C ASP A 13 3.58 -21.23 0.47
N ARG A 14 4.81 -20.74 0.65
CA ARG A 14 5.14 -19.30 0.68
C ARG A 14 4.70 -18.60 -0.60
N SER A 15 4.55 -19.33 -1.70
CA SER A 15 4.09 -18.80 -2.98
C SER A 15 2.63 -18.34 -2.97
N LEU A 16 1.83 -18.78 -1.98
CA LEU A 16 0.43 -18.39 -1.80
C LEU A 16 0.25 -17.19 -0.85
N LYS A 17 1.35 -16.71 -0.23
CA LYS A 17 1.32 -15.66 0.80
C LYS A 17 1.62 -14.26 0.28
N PHE A 18 1.84 -14.07 -1.02
CA PHE A 18 2.07 -12.74 -1.61
C PHE A 18 0.97 -11.72 -1.27
N PRO A 19 -0.33 -12.06 -1.32
CA PRO A 19 -1.35 -11.09 -0.95
C PRO A 19 -1.27 -10.68 0.53
N ALA A 20 -1.01 -11.62 1.44
CA ALA A 20 -0.78 -11.30 2.86
C ALA A 20 0.43 -10.39 3.08
N TYR A 21 1.57 -10.68 2.42
CA TYR A 21 2.75 -9.82 2.51
C TYR A 21 2.50 -8.43 1.94
N GLY A 22 1.80 -8.35 0.80
CA GLY A 22 1.38 -7.09 0.22
C GLY A 22 0.53 -6.27 1.18
N ALA A 23 -0.49 -6.89 1.80
CA ALA A 23 -1.36 -6.23 2.76
C ALA A 23 -0.56 -5.69 3.97
N LEU A 24 0.39 -6.46 4.48
CA LEU A 24 1.28 -6.04 5.56
C LEU A 24 2.16 -4.83 5.17
N VAL A 25 2.74 -4.85 3.97
CA VAL A 25 3.55 -3.72 3.47
C VAL A 25 2.69 -2.47 3.32
N ILE A 26 1.49 -2.57 2.73
CA ILE A 26 0.59 -1.41 2.57
C ILE A 26 0.15 -0.84 3.92
N ALA A 27 -0.18 -1.70 4.89
CA ALA A 27 -0.51 -1.28 6.25
C ALA A 27 0.69 -0.58 6.92
N THR A 28 1.90 -1.11 6.74
CA THR A 28 3.14 -0.51 7.27
C THR A 28 3.40 0.86 6.66
N LEU A 29 3.25 1.01 5.33
CA LEU A 29 3.34 2.31 4.67
C LEU A 29 2.29 3.29 5.19
N HIS A 30 1.05 2.85 5.39
CA HIS A 30 -0.02 3.69 5.92
C HIS A 30 0.31 4.22 7.32
N VAL A 31 0.73 3.34 8.23
CA VAL A 31 1.14 3.72 9.59
C VAL A 31 2.37 4.63 9.56
N GLY A 32 3.39 4.29 8.75
CA GLY A 32 4.60 5.10 8.62
C GLY A 32 4.32 6.52 8.12
N LEU A 33 3.44 6.67 7.12
CA LEU A 33 3.02 7.98 6.62
C LEU A 33 2.23 8.77 7.66
N ALA A 34 1.31 8.12 8.39
CA ALA A 34 0.56 8.77 9.47
C ALA A 34 1.47 9.25 10.61
N LEU A 35 2.46 8.44 10.99
CA LEU A 35 3.50 8.83 11.96
C LEU A 35 4.32 10.01 11.46
N ARG A 36 4.72 10.04 10.18
CA ARG A 36 5.44 11.17 9.59
C ARG A 36 4.65 12.48 9.71
N ILE A 37 3.35 12.48 9.41
CA ILE A 37 2.49 13.67 9.56
C ILE A 37 2.38 14.08 11.01
N SER A 38 2.17 13.11 11.91
CA SER A 38 2.05 13.35 13.35
C SER A 38 3.33 13.99 13.90
N SER A 39 4.50 13.47 13.54
CA SER A 39 5.79 14.04 13.93
C SER A 39 5.99 15.48 13.44
N LYS A 40 5.56 15.80 12.21
CA LYS A 40 5.63 17.17 11.70
C LYS A 40 4.71 18.14 12.46
N ARG A 41 3.49 17.71 12.79
CA ARG A 41 2.56 18.48 13.62
C ARG A 41 3.10 18.74 15.02
N LEU A 42 3.68 17.71 15.64
CA LEU A 42 4.34 17.84 16.95
C LEU A 42 5.53 18.80 16.89
N ASN A 43 6.34 18.75 15.83
CA ASN A 43 7.46 19.67 15.64
C ASN A 43 7.00 21.14 15.49
N ALA A 44 5.94 21.39 14.72
CA ALA A 44 5.34 22.72 14.58
C ALA A 44 4.83 23.26 15.94
N ALA A 45 4.10 22.42 16.68
CA ALA A 45 3.59 22.77 18.01
C ALA A 45 4.72 23.05 19.01
N LYS A 46 5.76 22.19 19.05
CA LYS A 46 6.91 22.36 19.94
C LYS A 46 7.68 23.66 19.69
N LYS A 47 7.75 24.08 18.42
CA LYS A 47 8.42 25.33 18.02
C LYS A 47 7.52 26.56 18.13
N GLY A 48 6.22 26.38 18.35
CA GLY A 48 5.24 27.48 18.31
C GLY A 48 5.11 28.14 16.94
N ASP A 49 5.47 27.43 15.87
CA ASP A 49 5.52 27.98 14.51
C ASP A 49 4.52 27.24 13.59
N PRO A 50 3.32 27.81 13.36
CA PRO A 50 2.31 27.19 12.51
C PRO A 50 2.69 27.21 11.02
N SER A 51 3.63 28.08 10.59
CA SER A 51 4.04 28.15 9.18
C SER A 51 4.70 26.85 8.69
N LEU A 52 5.24 26.04 9.62
CA LEU A 52 5.77 24.70 9.32
C LEU A 52 4.71 23.71 8.82
N LEU A 53 3.42 23.99 9.06
CA LEU A 53 2.29 23.23 8.50
C LEU A 53 1.86 23.75 7.13
N GLU A 54 2.38 24.90 6.71
CA GLU A 54 2.17 25.45 5.38
C GLU A 54 3.37 25.23 4.47
N ALA A 55 4.54 24.87 5.03
CA ALA A 55 5.75 24.56 4.29
C ALA A 55 5.54 23.43 3.27
N ASP A 56 6.22 23.53 2.13
CA ASP A 56 6.12 22.56 1.04
C ASP A 56 6.41 21.12 1.48
N GLU A 57 7.38 20.94 2.36
CA GLU A 57 7.73 19.62 2.91
C GLU A 57 6.55 18.97 3.66
N PHE A 58 5.75 19.77 4.38
CA PHE A 58 4.54 19.28 5.04
C PHE A 58 3.44 19.00 4.02
N ARG A 59 3.21 19.89 3.05
CA ARG A 59 2.21 19.70 1.98
C ARG A 59 2.48 18.45 1.15
N VAL A 60 3.74 18.20 0.78
CA VAL A 60 4.19 17.00 0.06
C VAL A 60 3.91 15.75 0.88
N ALA A 61 4.31 15.74 2.16
CA ALA A 61 4.06 14.61 3.05
C ALA A 61 2.55 14.35 3.21
N LEU A 62 1.76 15.40 3.42
CA LEU A 62 0.31 15.33 3.61
C LEU A 62 -0.37 14.78 2.35
N ARG A 63 0.04 15.26 1.16
CA ARG A 63 -0.50 14.77 -0.10
C ARG A 63 -0.17 13.30 -0.33
N CYS A 64 1.05 12.87 -0.01
CA CYS A 64 1.44 11.47 -0.07
C CYS A 64 0.57 10.60 0.85
N GLN A 65 0.36 11.03 2.10
CA GLN A 65 -0.45 10.30 3.08
C GLN A 65 -1.92 10.24 2.65
N SER A 66 -2.51 11.36 2.21
CA SER A 66 -3.90 11.42 1.70
C SER A 66 -4.08 10.45 0.55
N ASN A 67 -3.22 10.53 -0.47
CA ASN A 67 -3.32 9.67 -1.63
C ASN A 67 -3.17 8.18 -1.27
N HIS A 68 -2.22 7.83 -0.39
CA HIS A 68 -2.10 6.45 0.06
C HIS A 68 -3.33 5.99 0.85
N SER A 69 -3.89 6.86 1.71
CA SER A 69 -5.06 6.55 2.52
C SER A 69 -6.31 6.27 1.69
N GLU A 70 -6.52 7.03 0.61
CA GLU A 70 -7.65 6.90 -0.33
C GLU A 70 -7.73 5.49 -0.94
N TYR A 71 -6.60 4.88 -1.26
CA TYR A 71 -6.54 3.59 -1.96
C TYR A 71 -6.15 2.41 -1.06
N SER A 72 -5.50 2.65 0.08
CA SER A 72 -4.96 1.57 0.92
C SER A 72 -6.03 0.62 1.47
N GLY A 73 -7.19 1.14 1.87
CA GLY A 73 -8.28 0.32 2.42
C GLY A 73 -8.82 -0.69 1.39
N ILE A 74 -9.18 -0.22 0.20
CA ILE A 74 -9.68 -1.09 -0.88
C ILE A 74 -8.60 -2.07 -1.37
N MET A 75 -7.33 -1.64 -1.42
CA MET A 75 -6.22 -2.52 -1.78
C MET A 75 -6.05 -3.68 -0.80
N VAL A 76 -6.00 -3.37 0.50
CA VAL A 76 -5.86 -4.37 1.56
C VAL A 76 -7.04 -5.34 1.54
N ALA A 77 -8.26 -4.85 1.36
CA ALA A 77 -9.44 -5.71 1.25
C ALA A 77 -9.33 -6.72 0.10
N MET A 78 -8.93 -6.29 -1.10
CA MET A 78 -8.74 -7.19 -2.24
C MET A 78 -7.62 -8.20 -2.01
N LEU A 79 -6.50 -7.78 -1.43
CA LEU A 79 -5.38 -8.67 -1.11
C LEU A 79 -5.78 -9.74 -0.09
N LEU A 80 -6.50 -9.36 0.98
CA LEU A 80 -6.99 -10.29 1.98
C LEU A 80 -8.05 -11.24 1.42
N TYR A 81 -8.91 -10.78 0.51
CA TYR A 81 -9.85 -11.64 -0.19
C TYR A 81 -9.13 -12.70 -1.04
N LEU A 82 -8.13 -12.30 -1.83
CA LEU A 82 -7.32 -13.23 -2.61
C LEU A 82 -6.54 -14.19 -1.71
N GLN A 83 -6.01 -13.72 -0.57
CA GLN A 83 -5.35 -14.57 0.42
C GLN A 83 -6.30 -15.62 0.99
N TRP A 84 -7.49 -15.20 1.40
CA TRP A 84 -8.50 -16.10 1.96
C TRP A 84 -8.89 -17.19 0.95
N ASN A 85 -9.13 -16.80 -0.31
CA ASN A 85 -9.41 -17.78 -1.36
C ASN A 85 -8.23 -18.73 -1.57
N ALA A 86 -7.00 -18.22 -1.64
CA ALA A 86 -5.81 -19.05 -1.79
C ALA A 86 -5.59 -20.01 -0.61
N ASP A 87 -5.90 -19.58 0.62
CA ASP A 87 -5.82 -20.43 1.80
C ASP A 87 -6.87 -21.55 1.78
N LYS A 88 -8.06 -21.28 1.21
CA LYS A 88 -9.15 -22.25 1.03
C LYS A 88 -8.86 -23.25 -0.10
N THR A 89 -8.44 -22.76 -1.27
CA THR A 89 -8.28 -23.59 -2.49
C THR A 89 -6.88 -24.15 -2.66
N LYS A 90 -5.91 -23.67 -1.86
CA LYS A 90 -4.47 -23.91 -2.06
C LYS A 90 -3.96 -23.47 -3.43
N GLN A 91 -4.66 -22.54 -4.08
CA GLN A 91 -4.31 -22.03 -5.40
C GLN A 91 -4.44 -20.50 -5.45
N LEU A 92 -3.43 -19.85 -6.02
CA LEU A 92 -3.45 -18.43 -6.35
C LEU A 92 -3.20 -18.29 -7.85
N SER A 93 -4.08 -17.56 -8.54
CA SER A 93 -3.91 -17.36 -9.99
C SER A 93 -2.62 -16.58 -10.27
N PRO A 94 -1.93 -16.83 -11.41
CA PRO A 94 -0.78 -16.03 -11.81
C PRO A 94 -1.09 -14.54 -11.88
N LEU A 95 -2.30 -14.19 -12.35
CA LEU A 95 -2.79 -12.82 -12.37
C LEU A 95 -2.86 -12.22 -10.95
N GLY A 96 -3.45 -12.92 -9.99
CA GLY A 96 -3.56 -12.45 -8.61
C GLY A 96 -2.20 -12.28 -7.94
N LYS A 97 -1.26 -13.21 -8.19
CA LYS A 97 0.12 -13.13 -7.70
C LYS A 97 0.85 -11.90 -8.24
N TRP A 98 0.90 -11.74 -9.56
CA TRP A 98 1.59 -10.60 -10.19
C TRP A 98 0.94 -9.26 -9.84
N SER A 99 -0.39 -9.21 -9.82
CA SER A 99 -1.12 -7.98 -9.47
C SER A 99 -0.86 -7.56 -8.03
N SER A 100 -0.77 -8.52 -7.10
CA SER A 100 -0.40 -8.26 -5.70
C SER A 100 1.02 -7.67 -5.61
N ILE A 101 1.97 -8.23 -6.35
CA ILE A 101 3.36 -7.76 -6.38
C ILE A 101 3.43 -6.34 -6.97
N LEU A 102 2.84 -6.12 -8.14
CA LEU A 102 2.86 -4.82 -8.83
C LEU A 102 2.20 -3.73 -7.98
N ALA A 103 1.01 -3.98 -7.44
CA ALA A 103 0.32 -3.00 -6.61
C ALA A 103 1.15 -2.63 -5.36
N THR A 104 1.80 -3.63 -4.75
CA THR A 104 2.64 -3.43 -3.55
C THR A 104 3.92 -2.65 -3.88
N LEU A 105 4.70 -3.11 -4.87
CA LEU A 105 5.95 -2.45 -5.25
C LEU A 105 5.71 -1.05 -5.83
N GLY A 106 4.65 -0.88 -6.62
CA GLY A 106 4.23 0.42 -7.12
C GLY A 106 3.91 1.38 -5.97
N SER A 107 3.24 0.92 -4.91
CA SER A 107 2.97 1.73 -3.72
C SER A 107 4.24 2.12 -2.97
N VAL A 108 5.18 1.19 -2.80
CA VAL A 108 6.49 1.48 -2.17
C VAL A 108 7.25 2.52 -2.99
N ALA A 109 7.37 2.32 -4.32
CA ALA A 109 8.05 3.25 -5.21
C ALA A 109 7.37 4.62 -5.23
N PHE A 110 6.04 4.67 -5.26
CA PHE A 110 5.29 5.92 -5.23
C PHE A 110 5.57 6.72 -3.96
N VAL A 111 5.54 6.07 -2.79
CA VAL A 111 5.85 6.70 -1.50
C VAL A 111 7.31 7.15 -1.45
N ALA A 112 8.25 6.32 -1.91
CA ALA A 112 9.67 6.70 -2.01
C ALA A 112 9.88 7.91 -2.91
N GLY A 113 9.18 7.99 -4.04
CA GLY A 113 9.21 9.12 -4.96
C GLY A 113 8.70 10.41 -4.33
N TYR A 114 7.66 10.36 -3.48
CA TYR A 114 7.20 11.55 -2.73
C TYR A 114 8.20 12.02 -1.68
N ASN A 115 9.00 11.14 -1.09
CA ASN A 115 9.95 11.50 -0.03
C ASN A 115 11.10 12.40 -0.51
N VAL A 116 11.34 12.45 -1.83
CA VAL A 116 12.44 13.23 -2.43
C VAL A 116 11.95 14.43 -3.25
N LEU A 117 10.65 14.74 -3.20
CA LEU A 117 10.13 15.91 -3.90
C LEU A 117 10.43 17.22 -3.13
N PRO A 118 10.83 18.28 -3.85
CA PRO A 118 11.02 19.60 -3.23
C PRO A 118 9.68 20.24 -2.83
N ASP A 119 8.64 20.08 -3.66
CA ASP A 119 7.30 20.62 -3.44
C ASP A 119 6.23 19.80 -4.21
N ILE A 120 4.97 20.19 -4.07
CA ILE A 120 3.80 19.48 -4.63
C ILE A 120 3.71 19.60 -6.16
N THR A 121 4.22 20.69 -6.73
CA THR A 121 4.12 20.99 -8.17
C THR A 121 5.10 20.15 -8.99
N HIS A 122 6.18 19.68 -8.36
CA HIS A 122 7.18 18.83 -9.00
C HIS A 122 6.80 17.33 -8.98
N THR A 123 7.36 16.60 -9.94
CA THR A 123 7.29 15.13 -10.00
C THR A 123 8.66 14.55 -10.35
N ASN A 124 8.81 13.25 -10.17
CA ASN A 124 10.01 12.52 -10.58
C ASN A 124 9.62 11.15 -11.16
N VAL A 125 10.58 10.51 -11.84
CA VAL A 125 10.38 9.22 -12.52
C VAL A 125 9.95 8.12 -11.54
N ILE A 126 10.46 8.15 -10.31
CA ILE A 126 10.14 7.13 -9.28
C ILE A 126 8.68 7.25 -8.85
N LYS A 127 8.20 8.48 -8.57
CA LYS A 127 6.80 8.77 -8.23
C LYS A 127 5.88 8.39 -9.39
N SER A 128 6.15 8.89 -10.59
CA SER A 128 5.28 8.65 -11.77
C SER A 128 5.28 7.16 -12.17
N GLY A 129 6.44 6.52 -12.19
CA GLY A 129 6.57 5.08 -12.48
C GLY A 129 5.91 4.21 -11.41
N GLY A 130 6.11 4.54 -10.12
CA GLY A 130 5.45 3.89 -9.01
C GLY A 130 3.93 4.00 -9.08
N ALA A 131 3.40 5.18 -9.44
CA ALA A 131 1.98 5.39 -9.67
C ALA A 131 1.44 4.48 -10.79
N ALA A 132 2.11 4.47 -11.95
CA ALA A 132 1.71 3.66 -13.08
C ALA A 132 1.67 2.16 -12.72
N ILE A 133 2.77 1.64 -12.15
CA ILE A 133 2.87 0.24 -11.72
C ILE A 133 1.78 -0.09 -10.70
N ARG A 134 1.54 0.81 -9.73
CA ARG A 134 0.50 0.64 -8.72
C ARG A 134 -0.87 0.52 -9.36
N TYR A 135 -1.23 1.39 -10.29
CA TYR A 135 -2.54 1.38 -10.95
C TYR A 135 -2.74 0.17 -11.87
N PHE A 136 -1.70 -0.27 -12.59
CA PHE A 136 -1.75 -1.55 -13.32
C PHE A 136 -1.97 -2.73 -12.36
N GLY A 137 -1.28 -2.73 -11.21
CA GLY A 137 -1.51 -3.71 -10.15
C GLY A 137 -2.95 -3.67 -9.61
N PHE A 138 -3.53 -2.49 -9.39
CA PHE A 138 -4.93 -2.34 -8.98
C PHE A 138 -5.91 -2.92 -10.00
N ALA A 139 -5.75 -2.60 -11.28
CA ALA A 139 -6.61 -3.12 -12.33
C ALA A 139 -6.53 -4.66 -12.39
N GLY A 140 -5.33 -5.22 -12.28
CA GLY A 140 -5.13 -6.67 -12.23
C GLY A 140 -5.69 -7.32 -10.96
N LEU A 141 -5.63 -6.65 -9.80
CA LEU A 141 -6.26 -7.13 -8.56
C LEU A 141 -7.78 -7.20 -8.71
N ILE A 142 -8.41 -6.17 -9.27
CA ILE A 142 -9.86 -6.15 -9.54
C ILE A 142 -10.22 -7.32 -10.47
N ALA A 143 -9.51 -7.48 -11.58
CA ALA A 143 -9.73 -8.58 -12.51
C ALA A 143 -9.56 -9.96 -11.85
N SER A 144 -8.54 -10.12 -11.00
CA SER A 144 -8.31 -11.37 -10.26
C SER A 144 -9.39 -11.65 -9.22
N VAL A 145 -9.90 -10.63 -8.53
CA VAL A 145 -11.01 -10.77 -7.57
C VAL A 145 -12.28 -11.20 -8.29
N VAL A 146 -12.62 -10.54 -9.40
CA VAL A 146 -13.78 -10.89 -10.23
C VAL A 146 -13.66 -12.31 -10.77
N GLN A 147 -12.50 -12.67 -11.34
CA GLN A 147 -12.26 -14.02 -11.83
C GLN A 147 -12.40 -15.07 -10.73
N THR A 148 -11.95 -14.75 -9.51
CA THR A 148 -12.05 -15.65 -8.36
C THR A 148 -13.50 -15.81 -7.91
N ALA A 149 -14.26 -14.71 -7.86
CA ALA A 149 -15.67 -14.73 -7.44
C ALA A 149 -16.57 -15.52 -8.41
N ILE A 150 -16.31 -15.46 -9.72
CA ILE A 150 -17.10 -16.18 -10.74
C ILE A 150 -16.85 -17.70 -10.71
N LYS A 151 -15.66 -18.13 -10.26
CA LYS A 151 -15.27 -19.55 -10.23
C LYS A 151 -15.70 -20.30 -8.95
N GLN A 152 -16.28 -19.60 -7.98
CA GLN A 152 -16.81 -20.18 -6.74
C GLN A 152 -18.27 -20.56 -6.89
#